data_AF-A0A268RNN3-F1
#
_entry.id   AF-A0A268RNN3-F1
#
_cell.length_a   1.000
_cell.length_b   1.000
_cell.length_c   1.000
_cell.angle_alpha   90.00
_cell.angle_beta   90.00
_cell.angle_gamma   90.00
#
_symmetry.space_group_name_H-M   'P 1'
#
loop_
_entity.id
_entity.type
_entity.pdbx_description
1 polymer ?
#
loop_
_entity_poly.entity_id
_entity_poly.type
_entity_poly.pdbx_seq_one_letter_code
_entity_poly.pdbx_strand_id
1 'polypeptide(L)'
;MDKITRKNSFGQWFSPIDSQLFEEQVKTLKLDFYTKKLTTESFLKLLLFAQLQEVESLHALSDCLFDDKLQQAIDLDSISISQLSRRLNGLNPDLFQRLFLDLVSQIHAKTHYTKLVMPLKIIDSSTLPLNLTNHKWAKFRKTKAGVK
;
A
#
# COMPACT_ATOMS: atom_id res chain seq x y z
N MET A 1 -36.13 5.07 7.13
CA MET A 1 -35.73 5.77 5.89
C MET A 1 -34.23 5.56 5.74
N ASP A 2 -33.85 4.50 5.04
CA ASP A 2 -32.45 4.24 4.71
C ASP A 2 -32.01 5.21 3.63
N LYS A 3 -31.19 6.20 4.00
CA LYS A 3 -30.42 6.96 3.02
C LYS A 3 -29.37 6.02 2.48
N ILE A 4 -29.66 5.38 1.34
CA ILE A 4 -28.63 4.75 0.51
C ILE A 4 -27.78 5.89 -0.05
N THR A 5 -26.85 6.39 0.76
CA THR A 5 -25.84 7.35 0.32
C THR A 5 -25.01 6.63 -0.72
N ARG A 6 -25.15 7.01 -2.01
CA ARG A 6 -24.27 6.53 -3.08
C ARG A 6 -22.84 6.72 -2.60
N LYS A 7 -22.11 5.62 -2.36
CA LYS A 7 -20.69 5.69 -2.03
C LYS A 7 -19.99 6.35 -3.21
N ASN A 8 -19.49 7.57 -3.00
CA ASN A 8 -18.65 8.26 -3.98
C ASN A 8 -17.42 7.39 -4.30
N SER A 9 -16.79 7.58 -5.47
CA SER A 9 -15.66 6.75 -5.89
C SER A 9 -14.52 6.74 -4.86
N PHE A 10 -14.33 7.87 -4.18
CA PHE A 10 -13.40 8.00 -3.07
C PHE A 10 -13.75 7.10 -1.87
N GLY A 11 -15.01 7.07 -1.44
CA GLY A 11 -15.52 6.20 -0.39
C GLY A 11 -15.41 4.72 -0.71
N GLN A 12 -15.55 4.35 -1.99
CA GLN A 12 -15.37 2.97 -2.45
C GLN A 12 -13.90 2.52 -2.34
N TRP A 13 -12.95 3.44 -2.47
CA TRP A 13 -11.52 3.12 -2.37
C TRP A 13 -11.13 2.59 -0.98
N PHE A 14 -11.87 2.95 0.07
CA PHE A 14 -11.67 2.44 1.43
C PHE A 14 -12.32 1.07 1.69
N SER A 15 -13.14 0.56 0.77
CA SER A 15 -13.87 -0.71 0.98
C SER A 15 -13.00 -1.94 1.28
N PRO A 16 -11.72 -2.03 0.85
CA PRO A 16 -10.86 -3.16 1.23
C PRO A 16 -10.39 -3.12 2.68
N ILE A 17 -10.48 -1.98 3.36
CA ILE A 17 -10.07 -1.85 4.77
C ILE A 17 -11.16 -2.48 5.64
N ASP A 18 -10.78 -3.44 6.48
CA ASP A 18 -11.70 -4.02 7.47
C ASP A 18 -12.06 -2.97 8.53
N SER A 19 -13.32 -2.52 8.49
CA SER A 19 -13.84 -1.51 9.41
C SER A 19 -13.91 -2.00 10.85
N GLN A 20 -14.19 -3.29 11.08
CA GLN A 20 -14.27 -3.85 12.44
C GLN A 20 -12.89 -3.90 13.06
N LEU A 21 -11.91 -4.45 12.33
CA LEU A 21 -10.51 -4.47 12.75
C LEU A 21 -10.03 -3.04 13.07
N PHE A 22 -10.31 -2.09 12.17
CA PHE A 22 -9.90 -0.70 12.35
C PHE A 22 -10.50 -0.07 13.63
N GLU A 23 -11.82 -0.18 13.82
CA GLU A 23 -12.50 0.36 15.00
C GLU A 23 -11.98 -0.26 16.31
N GLU A 24 -11.72 -1.57 16.32
CA GLU A 24 -11.16 -2.27 17.48
C GLU A 24 -9.76 -1.77 17.82
N GLN A 25 -8.90 -1.55 16.81
CA GLN A 25 -7.56 -0.98 17.03
C GLN A 25 -7.63 0.44 17.58
N VAL A 26 -8.50 1.28 17.02
CA VAL A 26 -8.70 2.67 17.50
C VAL A 26 -9.12 2.70 18.97
N LYS A 27 -10.06 1.82 19.36
CA LYS A 27 -10.53 1.69 20.75
C LYS A 27 -9.44 1.16 21.68
N THR A 28 -8.75 0.10 21.28
CA THR A 28 -7.70 -0.56 22.08
C THR A 28 -6.53 0.39 22.36
N LEU A 29 -6.09 1.11 21.34
CA LEU A 29 -5.00 2.08 21.42
C LEU A 29 -5.45 3.45 21.95
N LYS A 30 -6.76 3.64 22.23
CA LYS A 30 -7.37 4.89 22.72
C LYS A 30 -7.02 6.13 21.86
N LEU A 31 -6.92 5.95 20.54
CA LEU A 31 -6.41 6.99 19.62
C LEU A 31 -7.35 8.18 19.47
N ASP A 32 -8.64 7.98 19.75
CA ASP A 32 -9.67 9.02 19.71
C ASP A 32 -10.12 9.49 21.10
N PHE A 33 -9.36 9.17 22.15
CA PHE A 33 -9.67 9.64 23.49
C PHE A 33 -9.52 11.17 23.57
N TYR A 34 -10.57 11.85 24.04
CA TYR A 34 -10.71 13.31 24.04
C TYR A 34 -10.64 13.99 22.66
N THR A 35 -10.74 13.24 21.57
CA THR A 35 -10.76 13.81 20.22
C THR A 35 -12.14 14.37 19.90
N LYS A 36 -12.21 15.67 19.57
CA LYS A 36 -13.49 16.37 19.28
C LYS A 36 -13.78 16.61 17.80
N LYS A 37 -12.75 16.64 16.95
CA LYS A 37 -12.89 17.00 15.53
C LYS A 37 -12.19 16.00 14.62
N LEU A 38 -10.86 15.88 14.74
CA LEU A 38 -10.05 15.06 13.84
C LEU A 38 -9.92 13.62 14.36
N THR A 39 -10.94 12.81 14.13
CA THR A 39 -10.94 11.37 14.48
C THR A 39 -9.85 10.62 13.72
N THR A 40 -9.51 9.42 14.18
CA THR A 40 -8.53 8.56 13.50
C THR A 40 -9.02 8.15 12.12
N GLU A 41 -10.33 7.91 11.98
CA GLU A 41 -10.96 7.58 10.70
C GLU A 41 -10.87 8.74 9.71
N SER A 42 -11.32 9.94 10.11
CA SER A 42 -11.27 11.14 9.26
C SER A 42 -9.83 11.47 8.87
N PHE A 43 -8.89 11.31 9.80
CA PHE A 43 -7.47 11.55 9.54
C PHE A 43 -6.87 10.51 8.58
N LEU A 44 -7.20 9.23 8.73
CA LEU A 44 -6.79 8.17 7.80
C LEU A 44 -7.27 8.48 6.37
N LYS A 45 -8.56 8.82 6.21
CA LYS A 45 -9.13 9.19 4.91
C LYS A 45 -8.42 10.41 4.32
N LEU A 46 -8.07 11.39 5.15
CA LEU A 46 -7.35 12.59 4.72
C LEU A 46 -5.92 12.29 4.26
N LEU A 47 -5.19 11.42 4.97
CA LEU A 47 -3.84 10.98 4.57
C LEU A 47 -3.88 10.19 3.25
N LEU A 48 -4.88 9.33 3.10
CA LEU A 48 -5.10 8.56 1.90
C LEU A 48 -5.48 9.46 0.71
N PHE A 49 -6.30 10.50 0.93
CA PHE A 49 -6.55 11.54 -0.05
C PHE A 49 -5.27 12.27 -0.45
N ALA A 50 -4.46 12.68 0.53
CA ALA A 50 -3.20 13.37 0.30
C ALA A 50 -2.26 12.53 -0.58
N GLN A 51 -2.19 11.22 -0.32
CA GLN A 51 -1.42 10.29 -1.13
C GLN A 51 -1.97 10.16 -2.55
N LEU A 52 -3.29 10.09 -2.71
CA LEU A 52 -3.95 9.94 -4.01
C LEU A 52 -3.82 11.19 -4.89
N GLN A 53 -3.82 12.37 -4.28
CA GLN A 53 -3.71 13.66 -4.97
C GLN A 53 -2.28 14.21 -4.97
N GLU A 54 -1.30 13.42 -4.50
CA GLU A 54 0.12 13.80 -4.44
C GLU A 54 0.34 15.14 -3.72
N VAL A 55 -0.39 15.36 -2.61
CA VAL A 55 -0.32 16.61 -1.85
C VAL A 55 0.99 16.70 -1.07
N GLU A 56 1.82 17.67 -1.42
CA GLU A 56 3.21 17.75 -0.94
C GLU A 56 3.40 18.41 0.43
N SER A 57 2.37 19.03 1.02
CA SER A 57 2.51 19.73 2.31
C SER A 57 1.22 19.79 3.13
N LEU A 58 1.36 19.98 4.44
CA LEU A 58 0.21 20.21 5.34
C LEU A 58 -0.56 21.50 5.03
N HIS A 59 0.12 22.51 4.47
CA HIS A 59 -0.52 23.72 4.00
C HIS A 59 -1.42 23.42 2.80
N ALA A 60 -0.88 22.76 1.77
CA ALA A 60 -1.66 22.36 0.60
C ALA A 60 -2.82 21.42 0.98
N LEU A 61 -2.61 20.51 1.94
CA LEU A 61 -3.66 19.63 2.44
C LEU A 61 -4.77 20.39 3.17
N SER A 62 -4.42 21.44 3.92
CA SER A 62 -5.38 22.32 4.54
C SER A 62 -6.19 23.10 3.50
N ASP A 63 -5.58 23.49 2.39
CA ASP A 63 -6.27 24.18 1.29
C ASP A 63 -7.23 23.24 0.54
N CYS A 64 -6.89 21.95 0.41
CA CYS A 64 -7.82 20.97 -0.16
C CYS A 64 -9.11 20.83 0.65
N LEU A 65 -9.08 21.12 1.96
CA LEU A 65 -10.25 21.05 2.84
C LEU A 65 -11.23 22.20 2.66
N PHE A 66 -11.04 23.11 1.70
CA PHE A 66 -12.09 24.05 1.27
C PHE A 66 -13.16 23.40 0.37
N ASP A 67 -12.95 22.19 -0.13
CA ASP A 67 -13.94 21.46 -0.94
C ASP A 67 -14.98 20.74 -0.05
N ASP A 68 -16.24 21.20 -0.13
CA ASP A 68 -17.39 20.61 0.58
C ASP A 68 -17.54 19.11 0.30
N LYS A 69 -17.18 18.62 -0.90
CA LYS A 69 -17.28 17.19 -1.23
C LYS A 69 -16.25 16.38 -0.46
N LEU A 70 -15.05 16.91 -0.28
CA LEU A 70 -14.00 16.27 0.51
C LEU A 70 -14.40 16.27 1.99
N GLN A 71 -14.86 17.42 2.51
CA GLN A 71 -15.31 17.55 3.89
C GLN A 71 -16.40 16.52 4.24
N GLN A 72 -17.41 16.37 3.38
CA GLN A 72 -18.47 15.38 3.54
C GLN A 72 -17.96 13.94 3.45
N ALA A 73 -16.96 13.67 2.60
CA ALA A 73 -16.45 12.32 2.42
C ALA A 73 -15.61 11.83 3.60
N ILE A 74 -14.92 12.72 4.29
CA ILE A 74 -14.07 12.40 5.44
C ILE A 74 -14.70 12.72 6.80
N ASP A 75 -15.91 13.28 6.81
CA ASP A 75 -16.61 13.73 8.01
C ASP A 75 -15.79 14.75 8.82
N LEU A 76 -15.32 15.81 8.15
CA LEU A 76 -14.51 16.88 8.76
C LEU A 76 -14.77 18.23 8.07
N ASP A 77 -15.42 19.16 8.76
CA ASP A 77 -15.74 20.49 8.20
C ASP A 77 -14.50 21.37 8.01
N SER A 78 -13.62 21.40 9.01
CA SER A 78 -12.44 22.28 8.99
C SER A 78 -11.41 21.83 10.02
N ILE A 79 -10.15 22.10 9.71
CA ILE A 79 -9.02 21.81 10.58
C ILE A 79 -7.93 22.84 10.36
N SER A 80 -7.22 23.23 11.43
CA SER A 80 -6.04 24.07 11.27
C SER A 80 -4.80 23.23 10.94
N ILE A 81 -3.85 23.84 10.25
CA ILE A 81 -2.53 23.24 9.98
C ILE A 81 -1.84 22.79 11.27
N SER A 82 -1.96 23.57 12.35
CA SER A 82 -1.35 23.21 13.64
C SER A 82 -2.00 21.99 14.28
N GLN A 83 -3.28 21.74 14.05
CA GLN A 83 -3.97 20.53 14.49
C GLN A 83 -3.56 19.32 13.64
N LEU A 84 -3.43 19.48 12.33
CA LEU A 84 -2.91 18.44 11.43
C LEU A 84 -1.50 18.02 11.83
N SER A 85 -0.60 18.99 12.03
CA SER A 85 0.78 18.72 12.44
C SER A 85 0.85 17.98 13.78
N ARG A 86 0.09 18.43 14.79
CA ARG A 86 0.00 17.74 16.09
C ARG A 86 -0.50 16.31 15.96
N ARG A 87 -1.53 16.10 15.14
CA ARG A 87 -2.10 14.76 14.91
C ARG A 87 -1.11 13.85 14.19
N LEU A 88 -0.42 14.37 13.17
CA LEU A 88 0.61 13.64 12.44
C LEU A 88 1.77 13.23 13.35
N ASN A 89 2.23 14.14 14.21
CA ASN A 89 3.32 13.85 15.15
C ASN A 89 2.93 12.82 16.24
N GLY A 90 1.65 12.76 16.61
CA GLY A 90 1.12 11.81 17.59
C GLY A 90 0.61 10.50 16.97
N LEU A 91 0.85 10.28 15.68
CA LEU A 91 0.35 9.14 14.94
C LEU A 91 1.02 7.85 15.45
N ASN A 92 0.21 6.90 15.92
CA ASN A 92 0.72 5.60 16.36
C ASN A 92 1.00 4.70 15.13
N PRO A 93 2.27 4.34 14.85
CA PRO A 93 2.61 3.52 13.67
C PRO A 93 1.97 2.13 13.69
N ASP A 94 1.68 1.58 14.87
CA ASP A 94 1.15 0.22 15.04
C ASP A 94 -0.19 0.03 14.33
N LEU A 95 -1.02 1.09 14.30
CA LEU A 95 -2.31 1.07 13.60
C LEU A 95 -2.10 0.85 12.10
N PHE A 96 -1.22 1.64 11.49
CA PHE A 96 -0.98 1.60 10.04
C PHE A 96 -0.25 0.34 9.63
N GLN A 97 0.66 -0.16 10.47
CA GLN A 97 1.31 -1.44 10.25
C GLN A 97 0.29 -2.59 10.21
N ARG A 98 -0.65 -2.63 11.16
CA ARG A 98 -1.70 -3.66 11.19
C ARG A 98 -2.60 -3.59 9.97
N LEU A 99 -3.05 -2.38 9.60
CA LEU A 99 -3.84 -2.16 8.39
C LEU A 99 -3.10 -2.62 7.13
N PHE A 100 -1.81 -2.29 7.02
CA PHE A 100 -0.98 -2.71 5.89
C PHE A 100 -0.86 -4.25 5.81
N LEU A 101 -0.54 -4.91 6.93
CA LEU A 101 -0.39 -6.36 6.97
C LEU A 101 -1.71 -7.10 6.68
N ASP A 102 -2.84 -6.56 7.13
CA ASP A 102 -4.17 -7.08 6.79
C ASP A 102 -4.42 -6.99 5.28
N LEU A 103 -4.24 -5.81 4.68
CA LEU A 103 -4.40 -5.61 3.23
C LEU A 103 -3.45 -6.52 2.41
N VAL A 104 -2.20 -6.66 2.84
CA VAL A 104 -1.23 -7.59 2.22
C VAL A 104 -1.72 -9.03 2.29
N SER A 105 -2.28 -9.46 3.43
CA SER A 105 -2.85 -10.79 3.60
C SER A 105 -4.05 -11.01 2.67
N GLN A 106 -4.94 -10.02 2.54
CA GLN A 106 -6.06 -10.05 1.59
C GLN A 106 -5.57 -10.17 0.13
N ILE A 107 -4.53 -9.42 -0.23
CA ILE A 107 -3.90 -9.52 -1.56
C ILE A 107 -3.35 -10.93 -1.76
N HIS A 108 -2.57 -11.48 -0.83
CA HIS A 108 -2.02 -12.82 -0.95
C HIS A 108 -3.09 -13.90 -1.13
N ALA A 109 -4.20 -13.81 -0.40
CA ALA A 109 -5.33 -14.73 -0.55
C ALA A 109 -5.95 -14.68 -1.96
N LYS A 110 -6.18 -13.47 -2.49
CA LYS A 110 -6.79 -13.25 -3.81
C LYS A 110 -5.86 -13.57 -4.97
N THR A 111 -4.56 -13.29 -4.82
CA THR A 111 -3.60 -13.41 -5.92
C THR A 111 -3.16 -14.86 -6.14
N HIS A 112 -3.61 -15.82 -5.30
CA HIS A 112 -3.14 -17.21 -5.30
C HIS A 112 -1.63 -17.24 -5.50
N TYR A 113 -0.89 -16.82 -4.47
CA TYR A 113 0.55 -17.03 -4.43
C TYR A 113 0.81 -18.55 -4.29
N THR A 114 0.49 -19.32 -5.34
CA THR A 114 1.24 -20.50 -5.70
C THR A 114 2.67 -20.03 -5.65
N LYS A 115 3.40 -20.40 -4.59
CA LYS A 115 4.86 -20.39 -4.64
C LYS A 115 5.17 -21.03 -5.98
N LEU A 116 5.54 -20.22 -6.97
CA LEU A 116 6.24 -20.70 -8.13
C LEU A 116 7.54 -21.20 -7.51
N VAL A 117 7.52 -22.46 -7.09
CA VAL A 117 8.71 -23.27 -6.90
C VAL A 117 9.22 -23.48 -8.32
N MET A 118 9.66 -22.40 -8.95
CA MET A 118 10.64 -22.49 -10.00
C MET A 118 11.89 -22.87 -9.21
N PRO A 119 12.39 -24.12 -9.30
CA PRO A 119 13.72 -24.39 -8.77
C PRO A 119 14.64 -23.40 -9.50
N LEU A 120 15.20 -22.45 -8.76
CA LEU A 120 16.26 -21.58 -9.23
C LEU A 120 17.41 -22.49 -9.61
N LYS A 121 17.43 -22.94 -10.87
CA LYS A 121 18.58 -23.62 -11.44
C LYS A 121 19.59 -22.52 -11.71
N ILE A 122 20.51 -22.34 -10.78
CA ILE A 122 21.75 -21.61 -11.04
C ILE A 122 22.44 -22.36 -12.17
N ILE A 123 22.37 -21.83 -13.38
CA ILE A 123 23.22 -22.30 -14.48
C ILE A 123 24.57 -21.65 -14.21
N ASP A 124 25.41 -22.34 -13.45
CA ASP A 124 26.84 -22.02 -13.43
C ASP A 124 27.35 -22.18 -14.86
N SER A 125 28.25 -21.30 -15.30
CA SER A 125 28.90 -21.34 -16.61
C SER A 125 29.90 -22.50 -16.68
N SER A 126 29.41 -23.72 -16.44
CA SER A 126 30.18 -24.95 -16.57
C SER A 126 30.50 -25.16 -18.05
N THR A 127 31.75 -24.88 -18.42
CA THR A 127 32.25 -25.24 -19.74
C THR A 127 32.34 -26.76 -19.84
N LEU A 128 31.44 -27.38 -20.61
CA LEU A 128 31.54 -28.79 -20.95
C LEU A 128 32.60 -28.97 -22.05
N PRO A 129 33.74 -29.64 -21.79
CA PRO A 129 34.67 -30.00 -22.85
C PRO A 129 34.03 -31.11 -23.69
N LEU A 130 33.54 -30.78 -24.88
CA LEU A 130 33.00 -31.77 -25.81
C LEU A 130 34.13 -32.57 -26.45
N ASN A 131 33.96 -33.89 -26.51
CA ASN A 131 34.93 -34.81 -27.09
C ASN A 131 34.98 -34.65 -28.62
N LEU A 132 36.12 -34.17 -29.14
CA LEU A 132 36.36 -33.88 -30.55
C LEU A 132 36.30 -35.12 -31.47
N THR A 133 36.33 -36.34 -30.92
CA THR A 133 36.27 -37.56 -31.74
C THR A 133 34.88 -37.86 -32.30
N ASN A 134 33.80 -37.48 -31.60
CA ASN A 134 32.44 -37.87 -31.96
C ASN A 134 31.66 -36.80 -32.76
N HIS A 135 32.22 -35.60 -32.93
CA HIS A 135 31.50 -34.45 -33.52
C HIS A 135 32.30 -33.82 -34.67
N LYS A 136 32.65 -34.63 -35.67
CA LYS A 136 33.45 -34.21 -36.85
C LYS A 136 32.77 -33.16 -37.75
N TRP A 137 31.46 -33.00 -37.64
CA TRP A 137 30.67 -32.05 -38.43
C TRP A 137 30.68 -30.62 -37.87
N ALA A 138 31.16 -30.41 -36.64
CA ALA A 138 31.21 -29.09 -36.02
C ALA A 138 32.59 -28.43 -36.23
N LYS A 139 32.61 -27.18 -36.72
CA LYS A 139 33.83 -26.34 -36.80
C LYS A 139 34.01 -25.57 -35.50
N PHE A 140 35.05 -25.90 -34.73
CA PHE A 140 35.34 -25.26 -33.45
C PHE A 140 36.32 -24.09 -33.62
N ARG A 141 36.06 -22.99 -32.90
CA ARG A 141 37.01 -21.89 -32.77
C ARG A 141 38.05 -22.19 -31.68
N LYS A 142 39.24 -21.60 -31.79
CA LYS A 142 40.32 -21.76 -30.79
C LYS A 142 40.13 -20.91 -29.52
N THR A 143 39.28 -19.88 -29.58
CA THR A 143 39.06 -18.94 -28.47
C THR A 143 37.79 -19.30 -27.69
N LYS A 144 37.83 -19.22 -26.35
CA LYS A 144 36.65 -19.46 -25.50
C LYS A 144 35.69 -18.27 -25.63
N ALA A 145 34.40 -18.55 -25.81
CA ALA A 145 33.33 -17.60 -25.48
C ALA A 145 32.06 -18.38 -25.16
N GLY A 146 31.14 -17.74 -24.44
CA GLY A 146 29.88 -18.36 -24.02
C GLY A 146 29.05 -18.86 -25.19
N VAL A 147 28.31 -19.94 -24.94
CA VAL A 147 27.20 -20.37 -25.81
C VAL A 147 26.04 -19.42 -25.50
N LYS A 148 25.50 -18.79 -26.54
CA LYS A 148 24.32 -17.94 -26.44
C LYS A 148 23.10 -18.73 -26.91
#